data_AF-A0A925E623-F1
#
_entry.id   AF-A0A925E623-F1
#
_cell.length_a   1.000
_cell.length_b   1.000
_cell.length_c   1.000
_cell.angle_alpha   90.00
_cell.angle_beta   90.00
_cell.angle_gamma   90.00
#
_symmetry.space_group_name_H-M   'P 1'
#
loop_
_entity.id
_entity.type
_entity.pdbx_description
1 polymer ?
#
loop_
_entity_poly.entity_id
_entity_poly.type
_entity_poly.pdbx_seq_one_letter_code
_entity_poly.pdbx_strand_id
1 'polypeptide(L)'
;MKAWLRGFFYSFPIQLVFLHARKYQVLLLFWFVLFATVNGSFMKTFGADSLFLAPEYLGNVNSISSAIVGAAVGMFIMSWNISSFILFSRHFRFLSATTNPFLKYCINNSIIPGV
;
A
#
# COMPACT_ATOMS: atom_id res chain seq x y z
N MET A 1 10.35 -19.29 -23.77
CA MET A 1 9.27 -18.47 -23.20
C MET A 1 8.94 -17.34 -24.16
N LYS A 2 7.67 -17.17 -24.56
CA LYS A 2 7.24 -16.11 -25.49
C LYS A 2 7.71 -14.73 -24.97
N ALA A 3 8.27 -13.88 -25.84
CA ALA A 3 8.90 -12.61 -25.47
C ALA A 3 7.99 -11.70 -24.60
N TRP A 4 6.68 -11.78 -24.81
CA TRP A 4 5.67 -11.07 -24.05
C TRP A 4 5.64 -11.42 -22.54
N LEU A 5 5.76 -12.71 -22.19
CA LEU A 5 5.83 -13.16 -20.79
C LEU A 5 7.08 -12.61 -20.11
N ARG A 6 8.19 -12.54 -20.84
CA ARG A 6 9.44 -11.95 -20.35
C ARG A 6 9.23 -10.46 -20.06
N GLY A 7 8.63 -9.71 -20.98
CA GLY A 7 8.31 -8.29 -20.78
C GLY A 7 7.43 -8.03 -19.54
N PHE A 8 6.44 -8.90 -19.30
CA PHE A 8 5.58 -8.81 -18.11
C PHE A 8 6.38 -9.02 -16.81
N PHE A 9 7.16 -10.10 -16.71
CA PHE A 9 7.97 -10.38 -15.52
C PHE A 9 9.06 -9.33 -15.24
N TYR A 10 9.65 -8.75 -16.28
CA TYR A 10 10.66 -7.69 -16.14
C TYR A 10 10.06 -6.28 -16.08
N SER A 11 8.73 -6.16 -16.00
CA SER A 11 8.10 -4.85 -15.80
C SER A 11 8.40 -4.32 -14.41
N PHE A 12 8.60 -3.00 -14.33
CA PHE A 12 8.89 -2.30 -13.08
C PHE A 12 7.89 -2.58 -11.94
N PRO A 13 6.55 -2.59 -12.14
CA PRO A 13 5.60 -2.90 -11.07
C PRO A 13 5.77 -4.31 -10.49
N ILE A 14 6.00 -5.30 -11.35
CA ILE A 14 6.15 -6.70 -10.92
C ILE A 14 7.47 -6.88 -10.18
N GLN A 15 8.54 -6.29 -10.70
CA GLN A 15 9.83 -6.28 -10.02
C GLN A 15 9.77 -5.61 -8.65
N LEU A 16 8.99 -4.53 -8.50
CA LEU A 16 8.75 -3.86 -7.23
C LEU A 16 8.09 -4.80 -6.21
N VAL A 17 7.04 -5.52 -6.58
CA VAL A 17 6.37 -6.47 -5.69
C VAL A 17 7.33 -7.58 -5.24
N PHE A 18 8.10 -8.16 -6.17
CA PHE A 18 9.12 -9.16 -5.83
C PHE A 18 10.20 -8.62 -4.90
N LEU A 19 10.60 -7.36 -5.08
CA LEU A 19 11.60 -6.69 -4.26
C LEU A 19 11.10 -6.49 -2.81
N HIS A 20 9.84 -6.10 -2.64
CA HIS A 20 9.20 -6.00 -1.31
C HIS A 20 9.21 -7.35 -0.59
N ALA A 21 8.79 -8.41 -1.29
CA ALA A 21 8.74 -9.77 -0.74
C ALA A 21 10.14 -10.32 -0.38
N ARG A 22 11.19 -9.91 -1.09
CA ARG A 22 12.55 -10.43 -0.88
C ARG A 22 13.36 -9.67 0.18
N LYS A 23 13.26 -8.33 0.24
CA LYS A 23 14.13 -7.52 1.12
C LYS A 23 13.45 -6.91 2.34
N TYR A 24 12.17 -6.55 2.25
CA TYR A 24 11.50 -5.76 3.29
C TYR A 24 10.16 -6.38 3.67
N GLN A 25 10.20 -7.65 4.09
CA GLN A 25 9.04 -8.42 4.52
C GLN A 25 8.30 -7.78 5.71
N VAL A 26 9.04 -7.14 6.61
CA VAL A 26 8.46 -6.48 7.80
C VAL A 26 7.50 -5.35 7.40
N LEU A 27 7.78 -4.61 6.33
CA LEU A 27 6.89 -3.55 5.86
C LEU A 27 5.53 -4.11 5.37
N LEU A 28 5.52 -5.31 4.79
CA LEU A 28 4.29 -5.98 4.33
C LEU A 28 3.39 -6.42 5.48
N LEU A 29 3.93 -6.57 6.70
CA LEU A 29 3.15 -6.96 7.87
C LEU A 29 2.04 -5.92 8.17
N PHE A 30 2.33 -4.63 8.03
CA PHE A 30 1.34 -3.57 8.26
C PHE A 30 0.16 -3.67 7.29
N TRP A 31 0.43 -4.01 6.02
CA TRP A 31 -0.62 -4.27 5.04
C TRP A 31 -1.41 -5.53 5.35
N PHE A 32 -0.71 -6.61 5.74
CA PHE A 32 -1.36 -7.85 6.11
C PHE A 32 -2.35 -7.67 7.28
N VAL A 33 -1.96 -6.94 8.32
CA VAL A 33 -2.85 -6.62 9.44
C VAL A 33 -4.06 -5.81 9.00
N LEU A 34 -3.85 -4.80 8.14
CA LEU A 34 -4.94 -3.97 7.63
C LEU A 34 -5.94 -4.82 6.82
N PHE A 35 -5.46 -5.62 5.86
CA PHE A 35 -6.32 -6.50 5.06
C PHE A 35 -7.00 -7.58 5.90
N ALA A 36 -6.32 -8.14 6.91
CA ALA A 36 -6.91 -9.14 7.79
C ALA A 36 -8.05 -8.54 8.64
N THR A 37 -7.90 -7.28 9.07
CA THR A 37 -8.92 -6.55 9.83
C THR A 37 -10.13 -6.23 8.96
N VAL A 38 -9.92 -5.70 7.76
CA VAL A 38 -11.00 -5.36 6.83
C VAL A 38 -11.76 -6.61 6.33
N ASN A 39 -11.08 -7.73 6.13
CA ASN A 39 -11.73 -9.01 5.79
C ASN A 39 -12.51 -9.65 6.96
N GLY A 40 -12.45 -9.10 8.18
CA GLY A 40 -13.10 -9.67 9.36
C GLY A 40 -12.46 -10.97 9.86
N SER A 41 -11.25 -11.28 9.40
CA SER A 41 -10.46 -12.43 9.91
C SER A 41 -9.71 -12.09 11.20
N PHE A 42 -9.44 -10.80 11.43
CA PHE A 42 -8.71 -10.29 12.57
C PHE A 42 -9.60 -9.33 13.38
N MET A 43 -9.62 -9.49 14.71
CA MET A 43 -10.36 -8.63 15.66
C MET A 43 -11.88 -8.48 15.40
N LYS A 44 -12.51 -9.46 14.75
CA LYS A 44 -13.96 -9.46 14.52
C LYS A 44 -14.80 -9.36 15.81
N THR A 45 -14.37 -10.01 16.89
CA THR A 45 -15.06 -9.94 18.20
C THR A 45 -15.07 -8.53 18.78
N PHE A 46 -14.10 -7.68 18.41
CA PHE A 46 -14.04 -6.28 18.80
C PHE A 46 -14.76 -5.34 17.82
N GLY A 47 -15.38 -5.89 16.75
CA GLY A 47 -16.06 -5.09 15.73
C GLY A 47 -15.13 -4.24 14.87
N ALA A 48 -13.83 -4.57 14.80
CA ALA A 48 -12.86 -3.74 14.07
C ALA A 48 -13.23 -3.58 12.58
N ASP A 49 -13.76 -4.63 11.95
CA ASP A 49 -14.31 -4.60 10.59
C ASP A 49 -15.48 -3.61 10.46
N SER A 50 -16.38 -3.62 11.43
CA SER A 50 -17.53 -2.71 11.46
C SER A 50 -17.12 -1.25 11.63
N LEU A 51 -16.08 -0.94 12.41
CA LEU A 51 -15.55 0.42 12.56
C LEU A 51 -14.88 0.94 11.28
N PHE A 52 -14.29 0.07 10.45
CA PHE A 52 -13.76 0.49 9.14
C PHE A 52 -14.88 0.80 8.14
N LEU A 53 -16.04 0.13 8.24
CA LEU A 53 -17.21 0.35 7.37
C LEU A 53 -18.09 1.52 7.84
N ALA A 54 -18.34 1.61 9.13
CA ALA A 54 -19.18 2.60 9.78
C ALA A 54 -18.43 3.17 11.00
N PRO A 55 -17.47 4.07 10.78
CA PRO A 55 -16.67 4.62 11.86
C PRO A 55 -17.50 5.46 12.81
N GLU A 56 -17.34 5.19 14.10
CA GLU A 56 -17.96 5.94 15.18
C GLU A 56 -16.98 6.97 15.75
N TYR A 57 -17.45 8.19 15.94
CA TYR A 57 -16.72 9.23 16.66
C TYR A 57 -17.67 9.82 17.71
N LEU A 58 -17.25 9.82 18.98
CA LEU A 58 -18.08 10.25 20.11
C LEU A 58 -19.46 9.55 20.17
N GLY A 59 -19.52 8.26 19.79
CA GLY A 59 -20.74 7.46 19.80
C GLY A 59 -21.70 7.75 18.64
N ASN A 60 -21.28 8.47 17.60
CA ASN A 60 -22.09 8.75 16.42
C ASN A 60 -21.35 8.43 15.11
N VAL A 61 -22.05 7.80 14.18
CA VAL A 61 -21.58 7.56 12.82
C VAL A 61 -21.91 8.79 11.97
N ASN A 62 -20.91 9.63 11.73
CA ASN A 62 -21.06 10.87 10.97
C ASN A 62 -20.01 10.96 9.86
N SER A 63 -20.22 11.85 8.89
CA SER A 63 -19.28 12.11 7.79
C SER A 63 -17.88 12.50 8.28
N ILE A 64 -17.80 13.17 9.45
CA ILE A 64 -16.51 13.53 10.08
C ILE A 64 -15.75 12.28 10.53
N SER A 65 -16.44 11.31 11.13
CA SER A 65 -15.86 10.02 11.53
C SER A 65 -15.23 9.31 10.33
N SER A 66 -15.98 9.26 9.23
CA SER A 66 -15.50 8.69 7.96
C SER A 66 -14.34 9.48 7.35
N ALA A 67 -14.36 10.81 7.45
CA ALA A 67 -13.27 11.65 6.99
C ALA A 67 -11.97 11.43 7.77
N ILE A 68 -12.06 11.24 9.10
CA ILE A 68 -10.89 10.95 9.95
C ILE A 68 -10.26 9.61 9.56
N VAL A 69 -11.08 8.57 9.39
CA VAL A 69 -10.58 7.25 8.96
C VAL A 69 -10.00 7.31 7.54
N GLY A 70 -10.68 7.98 6.61
CA GLY A 70 -10.17 8.19 5.25
C GLY A 70 -8.85 8.95 5.21
N ALA A 71 -8.70 10.00 6.03
CA ALA A 71 -7.46 10.74 6.17
C ALA A 71 -6.34 9.87 6.76
N ALA A 72 -6.64 9.06 7.77
CA ALA A 72 -5.68 8.13 8.38
C ALA A 72 -5.19 7.09 7.36
N VAL A 73 -6.10 6.48 6.59
CA VAL A 73 -5.76 5.53 5.53
C VAL A 73 -4.95 6.21 4.42
N GLY A 74 -5.32 7.42 4.01
CA GLY A 74 -4.56 8.21 3.04
C GLY A 74 -3.14 8.52 3.50
N MET A 75 -2.97 8.92 4.75
CA MET A 75 -1.64 9.13 5.36
C MET A 75 -0.83 7.83 5.41
N PHE A 76 -1.46 6.71 5.74
CA PHE A 76 -0.81 5.40 5.72
C PHE A 76 -0.31 5.02 4.32
N ILE A 77 -1.15 5.17 3.27
CA ILE A 77 -0.77 4.92 1.88
C ILE A 77 0.38 5.82 1.42
N MET A 78 0.36 7.10 1.78
CA MET A 78 1.43 8.04 1.41
C MET A 78 2.73 7.74 2.16
N SER A 79 2.65 7.46 3.46
CA SER A 79 3.79 7.03 4.27
C SER A 79 4.46 5.78 3.68
N TRP A 80 3.65 4.78 3.29
CA TRP A 80 4.13 3.60 2.58
C TRP A 80 4.90 3.94 1.30
N ASN A 81 4.35 4.80 0.45
CA ASN A 81 4.99 5.20 -0.79
C ASN A 81 6.30 5.96 -0.56
N ILE A 82 6.36 6.84 0.44
CA ILE A 82 7.56 7.60 0.79
C ILE A 82 8.65 6.67 1.34
N SER A 83 8.33 5.83 2.34
CA SER A 83 9.31 4.93 2.95
C SER A 83 9.88 3.93 1.93
N SER A 84 9.01 3.32 1.11
CA SER A 84 9.45 2.38 0.08
C SER A 84 10.26 3.07 -1.02
N PHE A 85 9.89 4.29 -1.44
CA PHE A 85 10.68 5.09 -2.37
C PHE A 85 12.10 5.37 -1.85
N ILE A 86 12.25 5.78 -0.59
CA ILE A 86 13.55 6.05 0.02
C ILE A 86 14.42 4.78 0.03
N LEU A 87 13.84 3.63 0.36
CA LEU A 87 14.57 2.37 0.42
C LEU A 87 14.99 1.85 -0.96
N PHE A 88 14.10 1.95 -1.96
CA PHE A 88 14.29 1.32 -3.27
C PHE A 88 14.86 2.24 -4.34
N SER A 89 14.84 3.56 -4.16
CA SER A 89 15.43 4.53 -5.09
C SER A 89 16.89 4.20 -5.42
N ARG A 90 17.65 3.66 -4.46
CA ARG A 90 19.04 3.20 -4.65
C ARG A 90 19.21 2.02 -5.59
N HIS A 91 18.18 1.18 -5.74
CA HIS A 91 18.22 -0.01 -6.61
C HIS A 91 17.85 0.31 -8.06
N PHE A 92 17.09 1.37 -8.29
CA PHE A 92 16.59 1.73 -9.62
C PHE A 92 17.16 3.08 -10.07
N ARG A 93 18.39 3.05 -10.60
CA ARG A 93 19.10 4.25 -11.11
C ARG A 93 18.37 4.95 -12.25
N PHE A 94 17.48 4.27 -12.98
CA PHE A 94 16.69 4.92 -14.04
C PHE A 94 15.65 5.90 -13.48
N LEU A 95 15.22 5.75 -12.22
CA LEU A 95 14.27 6.70 -11.61
C LEU A 95 14.89 8.08 -11.47
N SER A 96 16.16 8.18 -11.08
CA SER A 96 16.82 9.49 -10.90
C SER A 96 17.02 10.27 -12.20
N ALA A 97 16.98 9.59 -13.35
CA ALA A 97 17.07 10.23 -14.67
C ALA A 97 15.70 10.68 -15.22
N THR A 98 14.61 10.36 -14.52
CA THR A 98 13.25 10.56 -15.03
C THR A 98 12.58 11.77 -14.38
N THR A 99 11.83 12.56 -15.17
CA THR A 99 11.00 13.66 -14.65
C THR A 99 9.95 13.13 -13.66
N ASN A 100 9.80 13.79 -12.51
CA ASN A 100 8.88 13.44 -11.43
C ASN A 100 9.02 11.98 -10.93
N PRO A 101 10.19 11.61 -10.36
CA PRO A 101 10.50 10.22 -10.00
C PRO A 101 9.56 9.64 -8.96
N PHE A 102 9.19 10.44 -7.94
CA PHE A 102 8.29 10.01 -6.88
C PHE A 102 6.89 9.67 -7.40
N LEU A 103 6.31 10.53 -8.24
CA LEU A 103 4.97 10.30 -8.80
C LEU A 103 4.94 9.03 -9.65
N LYS A 104 5.96 8.82 -10.50
CA LYS A 104 6.09 7.59 -11.29
C LYS A 104 6.26 6.37 -10.41
N TYR A 105 7.01 6.49 -9.32
CA TYR A 105 7.12 5.42 -8.33
C TYR A 105 5.77 5.07 -7.71
N CYS A 106 5.02 6.05 -7.21
CA CYS A 106 3.71 5.84 -6.58
C CYS A 106 2.72 5.14 -7.51
N ILE A 107 2.69 5.53 -8.79
CA ILE A 107 1.80 4.87 -9.78
C ILE A 107 2.18 3.39 -9.94
N ASN A 108 3.47 3.07 -10.02
CA ASN A 108 3.92 1.68 -10.19
C ASN A 108 3.85 0.86 -8.89
N ASN A 109 3.89 1.52 -7.73
CA ASN A 109 3.79 0.92 -6.41
C ASN A 109 2.34 0.86 -5.88
N SER A 110 1.37 1.27 -6.70
CA SER A 110 -0.07 1.26 -6.36
C SER A 110 -0.66 -0.15 -6.29
N ILE A 111 0.06 -1.16 -6.76
CA ILE A 111 -0.39 -2.57 -6.73
C ILE A 111 -0.59 -3.05 -5.30
N ILE A 112 0.30 -2.71 -4.35
CA ILE A 112 0.19 -3.21 -2.97
C ILE A 112 -0.99 -2.54 -2.23
N PRO A 113 -1.19 -1.21 -2.32
CA PRO A 113 -2.39 -0.57 -1.77
C PRO A 113 -3.71 -0.89 -2.50
N GLY A 114 -3.64 -1.29 -3.78
CA GLY A 114 -4.82 -1.50 -4.62
C GLY A 114 -5.31 -2.95 -4.69
N VAL A 115 -4.53 -3.90 -4.17
CA VAL A 115 -4.93 -5.29 -3.89
C VAL A 115 -5.61 -5.34 -2.54
#